data_AF-Q2HDJ3-F1
#
_entry.id   AF-Q2HDJ3-F1
#
_cell.length_a   1.000
_cell.length_b   1.000
_cell.length_c   1.000
_cell.angle_alpha   90.00
_cell.angle_beta   90.00
_cell.angle_gamma   90.00
#
_symmetry.space_group_name_H-M   'P 1'
#
loop_
_entity.id
_entity.type
_entity.pdbx_description
1 polymer ?
#
loop_
_entity_poly.entity_id
_entity_poly.type
_entity_poly.pdbx_seq_one_letter_code
_entity_poly.pdbx_strand_id
1 'polypeptide(L)'
;MGRCAYKDGRGRMRECGPNLSECGGGGGQAVFGLRGSGVVEWHRTGESGRSFLVLRVESLLRRKGLEGGGGDEDAGAGDNPNPELTGLLRRCNAVVKRYGQPGLYEWAEAEDGRANGGRRVGEAFHVSIAWSFAEPRYELVRATERVFGGRDIQQKLREVQIPVEAIKVKIGNGITNVALRRPGARAGREGARNLLGL
;
A
#
# COMPACT_ATOMS: atom_id res chain seq x y z
N MET A 1 -14.20 -10.46 -27.61
CA MET A 1 -13.51 -10.22 -26.32
C MET A 1 -12.13 -10.85 -26.39
N GLY A 2 -11.08 -10.06 -26.56
CA GLY A 2 -9.71 -10.55 -26.70
C GLY A 2 -9.16 -10.98 -25.35
N ARG A 3 -8.71 -12.24 -25.25
CA ARG A 3 -7.99 -12.77 -24.08
C ARG A 3 -6.54 -12.30 -24.13
N CYS A 4 -6.03 -11.77 -23.02
CA CYS A 4 -4.62 -11.42 -22.90
C CYS A 4 -3.81 -12.72 -22.78
N ALA A 5 -2.82 -12.90 -23.66
CA ALA A 5 -1.90 -14.03 -23.64
C ALA A 5 -0.46 -13.52 -23.45
N TYR A 6 0.35 -14.29 -22.72
CA TYR A 6 1.78 -14.01 -22.55
C TYR A 6 2.61 -15.28 -22.79
N LYS A 7 3.88 -15.13 -23.18
CA LYS A 7 4.82 -16.25 -23.41
C LYS A 7 5.57 -16.55 -22.12
N ASP A 8 5.45 -17.77 -21.61
CA ASP A 8 6.25 -18.20 -20.46
C ASP A 8 7.75 -18.26 -20.78
N GLY A 9 8.60 -18.38 -19.75
CA GLY A 9 10.06 -18.49 -19.90
C GLY A 9 10.54 -19.73 -20.67
N ARG A 10 9.62 -20.57 -21.19
CA ARG A 10 9.87 -21.67 -22.12
C ARG A 10 9.25 -21.43 -23.50
N GLY A 11 8.84 -20.19 -23.79
CA GLY A 11 8.28 -19.77 -25.07
C GLY A 11 6.83 -20.22 -25.32
N ARG A 12 6.15 -20.83 -24.34
CA ARG A 12 4.77 -21.31 -24.52
C ARG A 12 3.76 -20.21 -24.25
N MET A 13 2.79 -20.08 -25.14
CA MET A 13 1.71 -19.12 -25.02
C MET A 13 0.73 -19.61 -23.95
N ARG A 14 0.57 -18.85 -22.86
CA ARG A 14 -0.39 -19.15 -21.79
C ARG A 14 -1.49 -18.10 -21.77
N GLU A 15 -2.72 -18.56 -21.60
CA GLU A 15 -3.86 -17.69 -21.31
C GLU A 15 -3.77 -17.22 -19.85
N CYS A 16 -3.99 -15.93 -19.61
CA CYS A 16 -4.06 -15.40 -18.26
C CYS A 16 -5.29 -15.98 -17.54
N GLY A 17 -5.07 -16.95 -16.66
CA GLY A 17 -6.08 -17.40 -15.70
C GLY A 17 -6.42 -16.30 -14.69
N PRO A 18 -7.65 -16.25 -14.15
CA PRO A 18 -8.14 -15.15 -13.30
C PRO A 18 -7.61 -15.16 -11.85
N ASN A 19 -6.76 -16.12 -11.47
CA ASN A 19 -6.51 -16.45 -10.07
C ASN A 19 -5.17 -15.91 -9.55
N LEU A 20 -5.22 -14.83 -8.77
CA LEU A 20 -4.10 -14.36 -7.93
C LEU A 20 -3.80 -15.28 -6.73
N SER A 21 -4.58 -16.34 -6.49
CA SER A 21 -4.51 -17.19 -5.30
C SER A 21 -3.44 -18.31 -5.36
N GLU A 22 -2.86 -18.61 -6.52
CA GLU A 22 -1.94 -19.76 -6.68
C GLU A 22 -0.44 -19.40 -6.56
N CYS A 23 -0.11 -18.20 -6.09
CA CYS A 23 1.27 -17.87 -5.77
C CYS A 23 1.60 -18.35 -4.34
N GLY A 24 2.01 -19.61 -4.22
CA GLY A 24 2.28 -20.33 -2.97
C GLY A 24 3.16 -19.58 -1.95
N GLY A 25 2.72 -19.64 -0.69
CA GLY A 25 3.34 -19.09 0.51
C GLY A 25 2.27 -18.74 1.54
N GLY A 26 1.86 -19.73 2.35
CA GLY A 26 0.74 -19.62 3.30
C GLY A 26 0.87 -18.45 4.27
N GLY A 27 0.07 -17.41 4.05
CA GLY A 27 0.05 -16.22 4.91
C GLY A 27 -0.71 -15.08 4.27
N GLY A 28 -2.04 -15.21 4.13
CA GLY A 28 -2.87 -14.07 3.71
C GLY A 28 -2.62 -12.87 4.63
N GLN A 29 -2.45 -11.68 4.04
CA GLN A 29 -2.27 -10.45 4.81
C GLN A 29 -3.47 -10.28 5.73
N ALA A 30 -3.20 -10.07 7.02
CA ALA A 30 -4.26 -9.84 7.98
C ALA A 30 -4.87 -8.45 7.76
N VAL A 31 -6.13 -8.25 8.18
CA VAL A 31 -6.69 -6.90 8.32
C VAL A 31 -5.78 -6.07 9.23
N PHE A 32 -5.60 -4.80 8.89
CA PHE A 32 -4.79 -3.85 9.65
C PHE A 32 -5.47 -2.49 9.62
N GLY A 33 -4.93 -1.52 10.34
CA GLY A 33 -5.44 -0.16 10.29
C GLY A 33 -4.32 0.85 10.16
N LEU A 34 -4.66 1.97 9.53
CA LEU A 34 -3.79 3.12 9.35
C LEU A 34 -4.33 4.28 10.16
N ARG A 35 -3.46 5.26 10.44
CA ARG A 35 -3.83 6.57 10.95
C ARG A 35 -3.22 7.68 10.12
N GLY A 36 -3.79 8.88 10.20
CA GLY A 36 -3.09 10.07 9.73
C GLY A 36 -1.87 10.36 10.60
N SER A 37 -0.76 10.83 10.00
CA SER A 37 0.40 11.32 10.76
C SER A 37 0.18 12.74 11.34
N GLY A 38 -0.86 13.43 10.87
CA GLY A 38 -1.10 14.83 11.14
C GLY A 38 -0.37 15.78 10.19
N VAL A 39 0.37 15.25 9.21
CA VAL A 39 1.09 16.04 8.20
C VAL A 39 0.33 16.01 6.88
N VAL A 40 0.08 17.21 6.35
CA VAL A 40 -0.49 17.42 5.02
C VAL A 40 0.51 18.20 4.19
N GLU A 41 0.78 17.73 2.97
CA GLU A 41 1.73 18.37 2.07
C GLU A 41 1.31 18.24 0.61
N TRP A 42 1.95 19.02 -0.26
CA TRP A 42 1.74 18.92 -1.70
C TRP A 42 2.73 17.92 -2.32
N HIS A 43 2.21 16.92 -3.01
CA HIS A 43 2.98 15.93 -3.76
C HIS A 43 2.74 16.10 -5.27
N ARG A 44 3.81 16.21 -6.05
CA ARG A 44 3.73 16.35 -7.52
C ARG A 44 4.16 15.05 -8.19
N THR A 45 3.34 14.55 -9.11
CA THR A 45 3.71 13.37 -9.90
C THR A 45 4.32 13.83 -11.23
N GLY A 46 5.52 13.34 -11.54
CA GLY A 46 6.22 13.69 -12.79
C GLY A 46 5.44 13.28 -14.04
N GLU A 47 4.70 12.17 -13.97
CA GLU A 47 3.98 11.60 -15.12
C GLU A 47 2.72 12.37 -15.50
N SER A 48 1.99 12.95 -14.54
CA SER A 48 0.67 13.56 -14.83
C SER A 48 0.69 15.07 -14.94
N GLY A 49 1.79 15.72 -14.50
CA GLY A 49 1.87 17.17 -14.34
C GLY A 49 0.94 17.73 -13.24
N ARG A 50 0.18 16.87 -12.55
CA ARG A 50 -0.75 17.23 -11.48
C ARG A 50 -0.05 17.25 -10.13
N SER A 51 -0.59 18.09 -9.26
CA SER A 51 -0.19 18.16 -7.86
C SER A 51 -1.35 17.69 -6.98
N PHE A 52 -1.03 16.92 -5.97
CA PHE A 52 -1.97 16.34 -5.02
C PHE A 52 -1.70 16.92 -3.64
N LEU A 53 -2.75 17.31 -2.93
CA LEU A 53 -2.66 17.56 -1.50
C LEU A 53 -2.84 16.21 -0.80
N VAL A 54 -1.85 15.79 -0.03
CA VAL A 54 -1.78 14.43 0.51
C VAL A 54 -1.71 14.45 2.03
N LEU A 55 -2.46 13.56 2.67
CA LEU A 55 -2.33 13.22 4.08
C LEU A 55 -1.41 12.02 4.21
N ARG A 56 -0.30 12.19 4.92
CA ARG A 56 0.61 11.07 5.23
C ARG A 56 -0.05 10.12 6.22
N VAL A 57 0.19 8.82 6.05
CA VAL A 57 -0.38 7.77 6.89
C VAL A 57 0.70 6.94 7.56
N GLU A 58 0.34 6.34 8.69
CA GLU A 58 1.19 5.43 9.46
C GLU A 58 0.37 4.23 9.94
N SER A 59 1.04 3.10 10.19
CA SER A 59 0.41 1.93 10.82
C SER A 59 -0.07 2.23 12.24
N LEU A 60 -1.27 1.74 12.57
CA LEU A 60 -1.79 1.77 13.94
C LEU A 60 -0.98 0.91 14.91
N LEU A 61 -0.29 -0.14 14.44
CA LEU A 61 0.47 -1.06 15.30
C LEU A 61 1.72 -0.41 15.90
N ARG A 62 2.26 0.65 15.28
CA ARG A 62 3.45 1.37 15.76
C ARG A 62 3.28 1.95 17.17
N ARG A 63 2.06 2.35 17.57
CA ARG A 63 1.80 2.90 18.91
C ARG A 63 1.86 1.84 20.01
N LYS A 64 1.49 0.59 19.72
CA LYS A 64 1.50 -0.50 20.72
C LYS A 64 2.91 -0.95 21.12
N GLY A 65 3.91 -0.75 20.26
CA GLY A 65 5.30 -1.17 20.50
C GLY A 65 6.13 -0.23 21.39
N LEU A 66 5.64 0.98 21.69
CA LEU A 66 6.35 1.94 22.55
C LEU A 66 5.97 1.84 24.04
N GLU A 67 5.00 0.99 24.40
CA GLU A 67 4.57 0.77 25.79
C GLU A 67 5.04 -0.58 26.37
N GLY A 68 5.81 -1.37 25.62
CA GLY A 68 6.36 -2.65 26.07
C GLY A 68 7.87 -2.70 25.92
N GLY A 69 8.59 -2.41 27.01
CA GLY A 69 10.04 -2.64 27.08
C GLY A 69 10.35 -4.14 27.12
N GLY A 70 11.19 -4.60 26.19
CA GLY A 70 11.72 -5.96 26.15
C GLY A 70 12.50 -6.18 24.86
N GLY A 71 13.83 -6.19 24.96
CA GLY A 71 14.74 -6.30 23.84
C GLY A 71 14.68 -7.65 23.13
N ASP A 72 14.85 -7.61 21.81
CA ASP A 72 15.65 -8.57 21.07
C ASP A 72 16.15 -7.89 19.78
N GLU A 73 17.44 -8.07 19.52
CA GLU A 73 18.21 -7.38 18.48
C GLU A 73 17.91 -7.98 17.10
N ASP A 74 16.99 -7.39 16.35
CA ASP A 74 16.96 -7.45 14.88
C ASP A 74 16.85 -6.03 14.32
N ALA A 75 17.98 -5.32 14.40
CA ALA A 75 18.17 -3.94 13.97
C ALA A 75 18.12 -3.82 12.44
N GLY A 76 16.92 -3.87 11.88
CA GLY A 76 16.64 -3.58 10.47
C GLY A 76 15.17 -3.29 10.15
N ALA A 77 14.25 -3.58 11.08
CA ALA A 77 12.80 -3.41 10.89
C ALA A 77 12.20 -2.19 11.63
N GLY A 78 12.99 -1.50 12.45
CA GLY A 78 12.49 -0.53 13.45
C GLY A 78 11.99 0.82 12.96
N ASP A 79 12.12 1.15 11.66
CA ASP A 79 11.87 2.53 11.18
C ASP A 79 10.94 2.62 9.97
N ASN A 80 10.24 1.54 9.63
CA ASN A 80 9.20 1.62 8.61
C ASN A 80 7.88 2.11 9.24
N PRO A 81 7.34 3.27 8.85
CA PRO A 81 6.06 3.76 9.39
C PRO A 81 4.85 2.92 8.95
N ASN A 82 4.98 2.10 7.90
CA ASN A 82 3.89 1.33 7.28
C ASN A 82 4.31 -0.10 6.89
N PRO A 83 4.70 -0.97 7.84
CA PRO A 83 5.20 -2.32 7.54
C PRO A 83 4.15 -3.22 6.85
N GLU A 84 2.86 -3.07 7.16
CA GLU A 84 1.79 -3.85 6.54
C GLU A 84 1.56 -3.46 5.07
N LEU A 85 1.62 -2.17 4.74
CA LEU A 85 1.53 -1.68 3.37
C LEU A 85 2.78 -2.04 2.57
N THR A 86 3.97 -1.92 3.15
CA THR A 86 5.20 -2.37 2.50
C THR A 86 5.18 -3.89 2.24
N GLY A 87 4.71 -4.68 3.20
CA GLY A 87 4.54 -6.13 3.04
C GLY A 87 3.52 -6.46 1.93
N LEU A 88 2.44 -5.69 1.84
CA LEU A 88 1.47 -5.84 0.77
C LEU A 88 2.04 -5.47 -0.60
N LEU A 89 2.72 -4.34 -0.69
CA LEU A 89 3.39 -3.91 -1.92
C LEU A 89 4.38 -4.96 -2.42
N ARG A 90 5.19 -5.56 -1.53
CA ARG A 90 6.12 -6.64 -1.90
C ARG A 90 5.41 -7.83 -2.53
N ARG A 91 4.26 -8.25 -1.97
CA ARG A 91 3.46 -9.34 -2.55
C ARG A 91 2.83 -8.94 -3.89
N CYS A 92 2.30 -7.72 -4.01
CA CYS A 92 1.81 -7.20 -5.28
C CYS A 92 2.91 -7.16 -6.35
N ASN A 93 4.09 -6.65 -6.00
CA ASN A 93 5.28 -6.60 -6.86
C ASN A 93 5.73 -8.01 -7.29
N ALA A 94 5.69 -9.00 -6.39
CA ALA A 94 6.00 -10.38 -6.73
C ALA A 94 5.01 -10.98 -7.73
N VAL A 95 3.72 -10.62 -7.65
CA VAL A 95 2.71 -11.06 -8.63
C VAL A 95 2.96 -10.40 -9.98
N VAL A 96 3.05 -9.08 -10.06
CA VAL A 96 3.20 -8.37 -11.36
C VAL A 96 4.50 -8.75 -12.08
N LYS A 97 5.60 -9.00 -11.34
CA LYS A 97 6.87 -9.49 -11.91
C LYS A 97 6.73 -10.84 -12.61
N ARG A 98 5.88 -11.75 -12.11
CA ARG A 98 5.60 -13.05 -12.78
C ARG A 98 4.91 -12.88 -14.13
N TYR A 99 4.24 -11.76 -14.34
CA TYR A 99 3.59 -11.39 -15.60
C TYR A 99 4.42 -10.39 -16.43
N GLY A 100 5.72 -10.24 -16.12
CA GLY A 100 6.64 -9.38 -16.87
C GLY A 100 6.34 -7.88 -16.76
N GLN A 101 5.60 -7.46 -15.73
CA GLN A 101 5.32 -6.05 -15.46
C GLN A 101 6.34 -5.47 -14.46
N PRO A 102 6.70 -4.18 -14.57
CA PRO A 102 7.60 -3.54 -13.63
C PRO A 102 6.99 -3.47 -12.22
N GLY A 103 7.84 -3.56 -11.20
CA GLY A 103 7.41 -3.34 -9.82
C GLY A 103 7.14 -1.86 -9.56
N LEU A 104 6.25 -1.58 -8.61
CA LEU A 104 6.05 -0.23 -8.09
C LEU A 104 7.12 0.10 -7.05
N TYR A 105 7.56 1.37 -7.02
CA TYR A 105 8.56 1.91 -6.08
C TYR A 105 9.94 1.23 -6.13
N GLU A 106 10.35 0.67 -7.28
CA GLU A 106 11.67 0.04 -7.41
C GLU A 106 12.83 1.02 -7.13
N TRP A 107 12.64 2.31 -7.41
CA TRP A 107 13.59 3.37 -7.06
C TRP A 107 13.90 3.42 -5.55
N ALA A 108 12.93 3.12 -4.70
CA ALA A 108 13.08 3.19 -3.25
C ALA A 108 13.79 1.95 -2.68
N GLU A 109 13.83 0.84 -3.44
CA GLU A 109 14.50 -0.41 -3.05
C GLU A 109 15.93 -0.51 -3.60
N ALA A 110 16.25 0.20 -4.69
CA ALA A 110 17.49 0.02 -5.45
C ALA A 110 18.72 0.77 -4.89
N GLU A 111 18.55 1.88 -4.16
CA GLU A 111 19.69 2.76 -3.85
C GLU A 111 20.50 2.37 -2.61
N ASP A 112 19.91 1.74 -1.59
CA ASP A 112 20.64 1.37 -0.37
C ASP A 112 20.48 -0.11 -0.07
N GLY A 113 21.50 -0.90 -0.39
CA GLY A 113 21.57 -2.31 -0.02
C GLY A 113 21.16 -2.55 1.44
N ARG A 114 19.94 -3.09 1.62
CA ARG A 114 19.47 -3.91 2.75
C ARG A 114 19.04 -3.26 4.07
N ALA A 115 19.07 -1.94 4.27
CA ALA A 115 18.54 -1.35 5.53
C ALA A 115 17.43 -0.30 5.37
N ASN A 116 17.54 0.62 4.40
CA ASN A 116 16.69 1.82 4.39
C ASN A 116 15.54 1.79 3.35
N GLY A 117 15.55 0.83 2.43
CA GLY A 117 14.52 0.76 1.37
C GLY A 117 13.10 0.53 1.91
N GLY A 118 12.97 -0.27 2.99
CA GLY A 118 11.68 -0.49 3.65
C GLY A 118 11.09 0.78 4.25
N ARG A 119 11.93 1.66 4.81
CA ARG A 119 11.53 2.94 5.39
C ARG A 119 11.10 3.93 4.31
N ARG A 120 11.90 4.13 3.25
CA ARG A 120 11.57 5.05 2.15
C ARG A 120 10.25 4.68 1.46
N VAL A 121 10.03 3.38 1.22
CA VAL A 121 8.75 2.86 0.72
C VAL A 121 7.62 3.14 1.72
N GLY A 122 7.86 2.88 3.00
CA GLY A 122 6.92 3.14 4.08
C GLY A 122 6.45 4.60 4.15
N GLU A 123 7.37 5.54 4.00
CA GLU A 123 7.10 6.99 4.03
C GLU A 123 6.34 7.46 2.77
N ALA A 124 6.43 6.72 1.66
CA ALA A 124 5.80 7.09 0.41
C ALA A 124 4.26 6.95 0.42
N PHE A 125 3.68 6.13 1.31
CA PHE A 125 2.23 5.92 1.37
C PHE A 125 1.48 7.16 1.89
N HIS A 126 0.38 7.50 1.21
CA HIS A 126 -0.43 8.66 1.54
C HIS A 126 -1.86 8.53 1.01
N VAL A 127 -2.76 9.35 1.54
CA VAL A 127 -4.12 9.53 1.04
C VAL A 127 -4.21 10.88 0.36
N SER A 128 -4.47 10.91 -0.95
CA SER A 128 -4.76 12.15 -1.66
C SER A 128 -6.14 12.68 -1.27
N ILE A 129 -6.20 13.91 -0.76
CA ILE A 129 -7.44 14.55 -0.30
C ILE A 129 -7.94 15.63 -1.27
N ALA A 130 -7.04 16.23 -2.05
CA ALA A 130 -7.37 17.17 -3.11
C ALA A 130 -6.31 17.11 -4.21
N TRP A 131 -6.57 17.75 -5.35
CA TRP A 131 -5.61 17.84 -6.46
C TRP A 131 -5.78 19.12 -7.26
N SER A 132 -4.71 19.49 -7.97
CA SER A 132 -4.61 20.63 -8.88
C SER A 132 -3.98 20.18 -10.20
N PHE A 133 -4.39 20.80 -11.31
CA PHE A 133 -3.77 20.57 -12.62
C PHE A 133 -2.35 21.13 -12.73
N ALA A 134 -2.04 22.15 -11.94
CA ALA A 134 -0.76 22.84 -11.98
C ALA A 134 -0.05 22.73 -10.63
N GLU A 135 1.25 23.04 -10.66
CA GLU A 135 2.04 23.20 -9.44
C GLU A 135 1.39 24.25 -8.52
N PRO A 136 1.21 23.94 -7.22
CA PRO A 136 0.53 24.84 -6.31
C PRO A 136 1.37 26.10 -6.16
N ARG A 137 0.80 27.24 -6.56
CA ARG A 137 1.42 28.55 -6.35
C ARG A 137 1.55 28.84 -4.85
N TYR A 138 2.47 29.73 -4.52
CA TYR A 138 2.75 30.16 -3.16
C TYR A 138 1.50 30.49 -2.33
N GLU A 139 0.53 31.19 -2.92
CA GLU A 139 -0.73 31.56 -2.25
C GLU A 139 -1.55 30.35 -1.83
N LEU A 140 -1.64 29.32 -2.69
CA LEU A 140 -2.37 28.10 -2.41
C LEU A 140 -1.66 27.27 -1.34
N VAL A 141 -0.33 27.16 -1.41
CA VAL A 141 0.49 26.51 -0.38
C VAL A 141 0.26 27.18 0.97
N ARG A 142 0.41 28.50 1.03
CA ARG A 142 0.18 29.29 2.25
C ARG A 142 -1.26 29.18 2.75
N ALA A 143 -2.25 29.11 1.86
CA ALA A 143 -3.64 28.91 2.25
C ALA A 143 -3.85 27.53 2.89
N THR A 144 -3.28 26.47 2.29
CA THR A 144 -3.33 25.13 2.88
C THR A 144 -2.57 25.04 4.20
N GLU A 145 -1.41 25.67 4.33
CA GLU A 145 -0.64 25.72 5.58
C GLU A 145 -1.39 26.45 6.70
N ARG A 146 -2.11 27.54 6.41
CA ARG A 146 -2.94 28.23 7.41
C ARG A 146 -4.04 27.33 7.98
N VAL A 147 -4.59 26.43 7.17
CA VAL A 147 -5.64 25.50 7.60
C VAL A 147 -5.04 24.29 8.30
N PHE A 148 -4.07 23.62 7.68
CA PHE A 148 -3.56 22.33 8.13
C PHE A 148 -2.33 22.41 9.04
N GLY A 149 -1.66 23.56 9.12
CA GLY A 149 -0.51 23.79 9.99
C GLY A 149 -0.87 24.09 11.44
N GLY A 150 -2.14 24.41 11.73
CA GLY A 150 -2.63 24.64 13.09
C GLY A 150 -2.58 23.36 13.93
N ARG A 151 -2.04 23.45 15.16
CA ARG A 151 -1.89 22.30 16.07
C ARG A 151 -3.20 21.52 16.29
N ASP A 152 -4.32 22.23 16.42
CA ASP A 152 -5.64 21.63 16.62
C ASP A 152 -6.07 20.77 15.42
N ILE A 153 -5.82 21.24 14.20
CA ILE A 153 -6.13 20.51 12.98
C ILE A 153 -5.19 19.32 12.81
N GLN A 154 -3.89 19.50 13.04
CA GLN A 154 -2.93 18.39 13.01
C GLN A 154 -3.29 17.29 14.02
N GLN A 155 -3.78 17.67 15.20
CA GLN A 155 -4.23 16.72 16.21
C GLN A 155 -5.48 15.95 15.74
N LYS A 156 -6.47 16.64 15.18
CA LYS A 156 -7.65 15.99 14.56
C LYS A 156 -7.26 15.06 13.40
N LEU A 157 -6.27 15.44 12.60
CA LEU A 157 -5.76 14.60 11.52
C LEU A 157 -5.05 13.33 12.03
N ARG A 158 -4.39 13.40 13.19
CA ARG A 158 -3.82 12.22 13.86
C ARG A 158 -4.87 11.25 14.41
N GLU A 159 -6.08 11.73 14.66
CA GLU A 159 -7.20 10.94 15.14
C GLU A 159 -7.95 10.22 14.01
N VAL A 160 -7.69 10.58 12.74
CA VAL A 160 -8.24 9.86 11.58
C VAL A 160 -7.69 8.43 11.58
N GLN A 161 -8.60 7.46 11.68
CA GLN A 161 -8.29 6.03 11.59
C GLN A 161 -8.93 5.43 10.34
N ILE A 162 -8.17 4.59 9.63
CA ILE A 162 -8.57 3.98 8.37
C ILE A 162 -8.42 2.46 8.53
N PRO A 163 -9.50 1.72 8.84
CA PRO A 163 -9.47 0.26 8.84
C PRO A 163 -9.28 -0.25 7.40
N VAL A 164 -8.32 -1.16 7.23
CA VAL A 164 -8.01 -1.80 5.94
C VAL A 164 -8.43 -3.26 6.02
N GLU A 165 -9.57 -3.56 5.40
CA GLU A 165 -10.18 -4.89 5.39
C GLU A 165 -10.07 -5.62 4.06
N ALA A 166 -9.77 -4.89 2.98
CA ALA A 166 -9.71 -5.45 1.65
C ALA A 166 -8.84 -4.59 0.72
N ILE A 167 -8.39 -5.20 -0.38
CA ILE A 167 -7.59 -4.56 -1.42
C ILE A 167 -8.43 -4.51 -2.68
N LYS A 168 -8.50 -3.33 -3.30
CA LYS A 168 -9.15 -3.18 -4.60
C LYS A 168 -8.12 -3.29 -5.71
N VAL A 169 -8.39 -4.18 -6.66
CA VAL A 169 -7.58 -4.37 -7.87
C VAL A 169 -8.39 -3.88 -9.06
N LYS A 170 -7.86 -2.91 -9.80
CA LYS A 170 -8.51 -2.39 -11.01
C LYS A 170 -7.77 -2.91 -12.25
N ILE A 171 -8.52 -3.54 -13.16
CA ILE A 171 -8.00 -4.00 -14.46
C ILE A 171 -8.96 -3.50 -15.55
N GLY A 172 -8.48 -2.54 -16.35
CA GLY A 172 -9.34 -1.80 -17.28
C GLY A 172 -10.49 -1.10 -16.53
N ASN A 173 -11.73 -1.44 -16.91
CA ASN A 173 -12.94 -0.91 -16.27
C ASN A 173 -13.46 -1.81 -15.13
N GLY A 174 -12.86 -2.98 -14.92
CA GLY A 174 -13.23 -3.90 -13.84
C GLY A 174 -12.55 -3.53 -12.51
N ILE A 175 -13.29 -3.64 -11.41
CA ILE A 175 -12.77 -3.50 -10.04
C ILE A 175 -13.09 -4.79 -9.28
N THR A 176 -12.05 -5.47 -8.83
CA THR A 176 -12.15 -6.67 -8.00
C THR A 176 -11.77 -6.33 -6.57
N ASN A 177 -12.55 -6.80 -5.60
CA ASN A 177 -12.28 -6.61 -4.19
C ASN A 177 -11.72 -7.90 -3.57
N VAL A 178 -10.51 -7.86 -3.05
CA VAL A 178 -9.79 -8.99 -2.44
C VAL A 178 -9.78 -8.79 -0.93
N ALA A 179 -10.58 -9.57 -0.20
CA ALA A 179 -10.68 -9.48 1.25
C ALA A 179 -9.36 -9.87 1.93
N LEU A 180 -8.98 -9.13 2.97
CA LEU A 180 -7.87 -9.46 3.86
C LEU A 180 -8.31 -10.48 4.92
N ARG A 181 -7.36 -11.27 5.42
CA ARG A 181 -7.65 -12.33 6.40
C ARG A 181 -7.99 -11.72 7.76
N ARG A 182 -9.11 -12.10 8.35
CA ARG A 182 -9.44 -11.73 9.74
C ARG A 182 -8.72 -12.67 10.72
N PRO A 183 -8.03 -12.15 11.77
CA PRO A 183 -7.50 -12.97 12.85
C PRO A 183 -8.62 -13.80 13.49
N GLY A 184 -8.40 -15.10 13.67
CA GLY A 184 -9.37 -16.01 14.30
C GLY A 184 -10.38 -16.66 13.35
N ALA A 185 -10.41 -16.30 12.06
CA ALA A 185 -11.07 -17.12 11.06
C ALA A 185 -10.23 -18.40 10.87
N ARG A 186 -10.60 -19.48 11.58
CA ARG A 186 -10.12 -20.83 11.26
C ARG A 186 -10.31 -21.03 9.76
N ALA A 187 -9.32 -21.62 9.09
CA ALA A 187 -9.53 -22.18 7.76
C ALA A 187 -10.59 -23.27 7.89
N GLY A 188 -11.86 -22.89 7.77
CA GLY A 188 -12.98 -23.80 7.76
C GLY A 188 -12.82 -24.69 6.54
N ARG A 189 -12.43 -25.95 6.80
CA ARG A 189 -12.86 -27.03 5.92
C ARG A 189 -14.39 -26.99 5.89
N GLU A 190 -14.91 -27.20 4.69
CA GLU A 190 -16.33 -27.43 4.37
C GLU A 190 -17.16 -26.20 3.97
N GLY A 191 -17.42 -26.10 2.66
CA GLY A 191 -18.73 -25.65 2.17
C GLY A 191 -18.85 -24.30 1.47
N ALA A 192 -17.90 -23.36 1.62
CA ALA A 192 -17.92 -22.14 0.82
C ALA A 192 -17.28 -22.43 -0.54
N ARG A 193 -18.11 -22.76 -1.53
CA ARG A 193 -17.73 -22.69 -2.94
C ARG A 193 -17.15 -21.30 -3.18
N ASN A 194 -15.83 -21.20 -3.27
CA ASN A 194 -15.17 -20.01 -3.79
C ASN A 194 -15.81 -19.74 -5.15
N LEU A 195 -16.23 -18.50 -5.39
CA LEU A 195 -16.89 -18.05 -6.62
C LEU A 195 -15.92 -18.01 -7.81
N LEU A 196 -15.01 -18.98 -7.88
CA LEU A 196 -14.14 -19.34 -9.00
C LEU A 196 -14.11 -20.87 -8.99
N GLY A 197 -15.26 -21.45 -9.36
CA GLY A 197 -15.41 -22.87 -9.61
C GLY A 197 -14.74 -23.25 -10.94
N LEU A 198 -13.41 -23.17 -10.97
CA LEU A 198 -12.50 -23.77 -11.95
C LEU A 198 -11.19 -24.10 -11.25
#